data_AF-A0A8B6DRE7-F1
#
_entry.id   AF-A0A8B6DRE7-F1
#
_cell.length_a   1.000
_cell.length_b   1.000
_cell.length_c   1.000
_cell.angle_alpha   90.00
_cell.angle_beta   90.00
_cell.angle_gamma   90.00
#
_symmetry.space_group_name_H-M   'P 1'
#
loop_
_entity.id
_entity.type
_entity.pdbx_description
1 polymer ?
#
loop_
_entity_poly.entity_id
_entity_poly.type
_entity_poly.pdbx_seq_one_letter_code
_entity_poly.pdbx_strand_id
1 'polypeptide(L)'
;MLEDTKSSLMNQLQASEEECSNLQTQLNELEDEKRTQETSLTGEITTLQQQFTALKIEKESSDTELDHQLQELKTKLEQEMSDKKSLEQQLKQQISDLESRLSQSQSDKQNIEQKLSGDIDLIHKQLLDASIKEGKVIIQDALDQFQNPTHIAVKCTAEFLLMRTEPVLSSLETIKGMQGKYNGDRTELANLVKTITGFSHHFGDCVIHGIATTHSANLEAGEELGNACREAGESGLKVLDTLGQGASIESDVNHAVQCVKKMITLAEDLVPKSVEIKEKEIGDLVDTEMQSTTSAIEMAARRIAEMLEKTREATSGVELKVNESILDSCTSLMHAIRILIERSRDLQKEIVAQGRGTSTEKEFYKKNHRWTEGLLSAAKAVGWGATALMEAADKVVRGEGKFEELIVCSNEIAASTAQLVVASKVKADRRSKKLTSLSEASKGVTENTGKVVGSAREGSQIIEERGLMDFSKLSLMQTKKNEMQSQVRVLELEKELETERYKLGEIRKKHYQLAGASEGWDEEETKK
;
A
#
# COMPACT_ATOMS: atom_id res chain seq x y z
N MET A 1 -18.09 -199.03 -12.74
CA MET A 1 -18.65 -197.98 -11.86
C MET A 1 -17.56 -197.32 -11.02
N LEU A 2 -16.55 -196.72 -11.67
CA LEU A 2 -15.55 -195.84 -11.06
C LEU A 2 -15.26 -194.61 -11.98
N GLU A 3 -15.85 -194.58 -13.18
CA GLU A 3 -15.79 -193.45 -14.12
C GLU A 3 -16.73 -192.28 -13.74
N ASP A 4 -17.87 -192.53 -13.10
CA ASP A 4 -18.92 -191.50 -12.92
C ASP A 4 -18.64 -190.47 -11.81
N THR A 5 -17.79 -190.77 -10.82
CA THR A 5 -17.47 -189.84 -9.72
C THR A 5 -16.42 -188.79 -10.09
N LYS A 6 -15.60 -189.04 -11.11
CA LYS A 6 -14.56 -188.11 -11.57
C LYS A 6 -15.13 -186.93 -12.37
N SER A 7 -16.22 -187.16 -13.09
CA SER A 7 -16.87 -186.14 -13.94
C SER A 7 -17.50 -185.02 -13.10
N SER A 8 -18.10 -185.34 -11.95
CA SER A 8 -18.79 -184.33 -11.11
C SER A 8 -17.84 -183.35 -10.41
N LEU A 9 -16.65 -183.79 -10.00
CA LEU A 9 -15.67 -182.95 -9.30
C LEU A 9 -14.96 -181.98 -10.24
N MET A 10 -14.80 -182.35 -11.51
CA MET A 10 -14.11 -181.52 -12.49
C MET A 10 -14.97 -180.31 -12.92
N ASN A 11 -16.29 -180.47 -12.98
CA ASN A 11 -17.21 -179.37 -13.31
C ASN A 11 -17.34 -178.31 -12.20
N GLN A 12 -17.24 -178.69 -10.92
CA GLN A 12 -17.32 -177.71 -9.82
C GLN A 12 -16.05 -176.85 -9.70
N LEU A 13 -14.88 -177.42 -10.03
CA LEU A 13 -13.63 -176.67 -9.99
C LEU A 13 -13.54 -175.65 -11.13
N GLN A 14 -13.97 -176.02 -12.33
CA GLN A 14 -13.95 -175.15 -13.50
C GLN A 14 -14.89 -173.93 -13.34
N ALA A 15 -16.05 -174.10 -12.70
CA ALA A 15 -16.95 -172.99 -12.37
C ALA A 15 -16.33 -172.00 -11.36
N SER A 16 -15.57 -172.50 -10.38
CA SER A 16 -14.88 -171.65 -9.41
C SER A 16 -13.71 -170.88 -10.04
N GLU A 17 -13.04 -171.45 -11.04
CA GLU A 17 -11.95 -170.78 -11.77
C GLU A 17 -12.48 -169.64 -12.66
N GLU A 18 -13.64 -169.84 -13.31
CA GLU A 18 -14.30 -168.78 -14.09
C GLU A 18 -14.80 -167.62 -13.21
N GLU A 19 -15.34 -167.91 -12.03
CA GLU A 19 -15.82 -166.88 -11.10
C GLU A 19 -14.67 -166.04 -10.51
N CYS A 20 -13.55 -166.68 -10.17
CA CYS A 20 -12.32 -165.98 -9.75
C CYS A 20 -11.73 -165.12 -10.87
N SER A 21 -11.74 -165.61 -12.11
CA SER A 21 -11.26 -164.85 -13.27
C SER A 21 -12.10 -163.59 -13.48
N ASN A 22 -13.43 -163.71 -13.39
CA ASN A 22 -14.35 -162.60 -13.65
C ASN A 22 -14.26 -161.50 -12.57
N LEU A 23 -14.15 -161.90 -11.30
CA LEU A 23 -13.90 -160.98 -10.18
C LEU A 23 -12.55 -160.27 -10.30
N GLN A 24 -11.53 -160.95 -10.81
CA GLN A 24 -10.21 -160.35 -11.04
C GLN A 24 -10.26 -159.27 -12.13
N THR A 25 -11.02 -159.47 -13.21
CA THR A 25 -11.23 -158.45 -14.25
C THR A 25 -12.00 -157.23 -13.73
N GLN A 26 -13.08 -157.43 -12.97
CA GLN A 26 -13.84 -156.30 -12.40
C GLN A 26 -13.02 -155.50 -11.40
N LEU A 27 -12.17 -156.17 -10.61
CA LEU A 27 -11.25 -155.51 -9.69
C LEU A 27 -10.25 -154.64 -10.45
N ASN A 28 -9.67 -155.16 -11.54
CA ASN A 28 -8.71 -154.41 -12.35
C ASN A 28 -9.37 -153.20 -13.06
N GLU A 29 -10.58 -153.34 -13.58
CA GLU A 29 -11.33 -152.24 -14.21
C GLU A 29 -11.67 -151.14 -13.21
N LEU A 30 -12.14 -151.50 -12.01
CA LEU A 30 -12.38 -150.55 -10.92
C LEU A 30 -11.09 -149.88 -10.43
N GLU A 31 -9.97 -150.61 -10.40
CA GLU A 31 -8.66 -150.03 -10.06
C GLU A 31 -8.17 -149.03 -11.11
N ASP A 32 -8.41 -149.29 -12.40
CA ASP A 32 -8.04 -148.37 -13.48
C ASP A 32 -8.99 -147.17 -13.59
N GLU A 33 -10.30 -147.33 -13.38
CA GLU A 33 -11.25 -146.21 -13.24
C GLU A 33 -10.89 -145.33 -12.04
N LYS A 34 -10.59 -145.95 -10.90
CA LYS A 34 -10.12 -145.22 -9.71
C LYS A 34 -8.82 -144.48 -9.99
N ARG A 35 -7.84 -145.10 -10.67
CA ARG A 35 -6.57 -144.46 -11.03
C ARG A 35 -6.76 -143.30 -12.00
N THR A 36 -7.62 -143.44 -13.00
CA THR A 36 -7.90 -142.36 -13.97
C THR A 36 -8.63 -141.19 -13.31
N GLN A 37 -9.57 -141.47 -12.41
CA GLN A 37 -10.26 -140.43 -11.64
C GLN A 37 -9.34 -139.76 -10.61
N GLU A 38 -8.49 -140.53 -9.91
CA GLU A 38 -7.44 -139.99 -9.02
C GLU A 38 -6.46 -139.11 -9.80
N THR A 39 -5.99 -139.53 -10.97
CA THR A 39 -5.07 -138.71 -11.79
C THR A 39 -5.73 -137.44 -12.35
N SER A 40 -7.01 -137.50 -12.76
CA SER A 40 -7.77 -136.32 -13.19
C SER A 40 -7.97 -135.32 -12.05
N LEU A 41 -8.44 -135.78 -10.89
CA LEU A 41 -8.62 -134.93 -9.70
C LEU A 41 -7.28 -134.36 -9.21
N THR A 42 -6.20 -135.14 -9.29
CA THR A 42 -4.85 -134.65 -8.96
C THR A 42 -4.40 -133.57 -9.96
N GLY A 43 -4.76 -133.68 -11.24
CA GLY A 43 -4.54 -132.65 -12.26
C GLY A 43 -5.33 -131.36 -12.01
N GLU A 44 -6.59 -131.46 -11.62
CA GLU A 44 -7.42 -130.31 -11.24
C GLU A 44 -6.94 -129.65 -9.95
N ILE A 45 -6.55 -130.43 -8.95
CA ILE A 45 -5.98 -129.93 -7.70
C ILE A 45 -4.66 -129.20 -7.96
N THR A 46 -3.79 -129.75 -8.80
CA THR A 46 -2.50 -129.12 -9.14
C THR A 46 -2.69 -127.82 -9.94
N THR A 47 -3.64 -127.77 -10.88
CA THR A 47 -3.95 -126.54 -11.63
C THR A 47 -4.61 -125.47 -10.75
N LEU A 48 -5.54 -125.84 -9.86
CA LEU A 48 -6.12 -124.91 -8.88
C LEU A 48 -5.08 -124.42 -7.86
N GLN A 49 -4.17 -125.29 -7.43
CA GLN A 49 -3.04 -124.90 -6.57
C GLN A 49 -2.13 -123.90 -7.28
N GLN A 50 -1.80 -124.12 -8.57
CA GLN A 50 -1.02 -123.18 -9.37
C GLN A 50 -1.72 -121.83 -9.52
N GLN A 51 -3.02 -121.81 -9.84
CA GLN A 51 -3.80 -120.57 -9.93
C GLN A 51 -3.90 -119.84 -8.59
N PHE A 52 -4.11 -120.58 -7.50
CA PHE A 52 -4.13 -120.01 -6.15
C PHE A 52 -2.77 -119.40 -5.79
N THR A 53 -1.66 -120.08 -6.12
CA THR A 53 -0.32 -119.53 -5.90
C THR A 53 -0.05 -118.31 -6.76
N ALA A 54 -0.49 -118.28 -8.02
CA ALA A 54 -0.33 -117.13 -8.91
C ALA A 54 -1.12 -115.91 -8.41
N LEU A 55 -2.40 -116.10 -8.06
CA LEU A 55 -3.24 -115.05 -7.48
C LEU A 55 -2.72 -114.57 -6.12
N LYS A 56 -2.16 -115.47 -5.31
CA LYS A 56 -1.53 -115.11 -4.04
C LYS A 56 -0.31 -114.23 -4.26
N ILE A 57 0.56 -114.57 -5.22
CA ILE A 57 1.73 -113.76 -5.58
C ILE A 57 1.30 -112.42 -6.16
N GLU A 58 0.30 -112.39 -7.04
CA GLU A 58 -0.23 -111.14 -7.62
C GLU A 58 -0.81 -110.22 -6.54
N LYS A 59 -1.61 -110.78 -5.62
CA LYS A 59 -2.12 -110.04 -4.46
C LYS A 59 -0.99 -109.51 -3.59
N GLU A 60 -0.02 -110.36 -3.22
CA GLU A 60 1.13 -109.95 -2.42
C GLU A 60 1.93 -108.83 -3.13
N SER A 61 2.12 -108.92 -4.44
CA SER A 61 2.79 -107.88 -5.22
C SER A 61 2.00 -106.56 -5.27
N SER A 62 0.67 -106.64 -5.41
CA SER A 62 -0.22 -105.47 -5.41
C SER A 62 -0.29 -104.81 -4.04
N ASP A 63 -0.37 -105.60 -2.97
CA ASP A 63 -0.33 -105.12 -1.59
C ASP A 63 1.02 -104.40 -1.32
N THR A 64 2.15 -104.95 -1.79
CA THR A 64 3.46 -104.28 -1.65
C THR A 64 3.58 -102.98 -2.45
N GLU A 65 3.02 -102.94 -3.67
CA GLU A 65 3.01 -101.73 -4.50
C GLU A 65 2.12 -100.64 -3.87
N LEU A 66 0.95 -101.03 -3.34
CA LEU A 66 0.05 -100.11 -2.66
C LEU A 66 0.68 -99.57 -1.37
N ASP A 67 1.35 -100.42 -0.59
CA ASP A 67 2.10 -100.00 0.60
C ASP A 67 3.24 -99.04 0.24
N HIS A 68 3.97 -99.30 -0.84
CA HIS A 68 5.01 -98.39 -1.33
C HIS A 68 4.42 -97.02 -1.73
N GLN A 69 3.33 -97.00 -2.51
CA GLN A 69 2.65 -95.77 -2.91
C GLN A 69 2.08 -95.00 -1.71
N LEU A 70 1.50 -95.71 -0.73
CA LEU A 70 1.01 -95.11 0.51
C LEU A 70 2.15 -94.49 1.31
N GLN A 71 3.29 -95.17 1.39
CA GLN A 71 4.46 -94.67 2.10
C GLN A 71 5.10 -93.47 1.40
N GLU A 72 5.16 -93.47 0.06
CA GLU A 72 5.61 -92.32 -0.73
C GLU A 72 4.67 -91.11 -0.61
N LEU A 73 3.35 -91.32 -0.65
CA LEU A 73 2.37 -90.26 -0.41
C LEU A 73 2.47 -89.70 1.00
N LYS A 74 2.71 -90.56 2.00
CA LYS A 74 2.86 -90.16 3.40
C LYS A 74 4.12 -89.32 3.60
N THR A 75 5.25 -89.69 3.01
CA THR A 75 6.49 -88.90 3.11
C THR A 75 6.35 -87.56 2.37
N LYS A 76 5.72 -87.53 1.20
CA LYS A 76 5.41 -86.26 0.50
C LYS A 76 4.50 -85.36 1.33
N LEU A 77 3.46 -85.92 1.95
CA LEU A 77 2.55 -85.16 2.81
C LEU A 77 3.27 -84.61 4.06
N GLU A 78 4.14 -85.41 4.68
CA GLU A 78 4.96 -84.97 5.82
C GLU A 78 5.92 -83.84 5.42
N GLN A 79 6.54 -83.93 4.24
CA GLN A 79 7.42 -82.89 3.70
C GLN A 79 6.66 -81.58 3.43
N GLU A 80 5.52 -81.64 2.71
CA GLU A 80 4.67 -80.47 2.42
C GLU A 80 4.13 -79.82 3.71
N MET A 81 3.77 -80.63 4.71
CA MET A 81 3.34 -80.13 6.02
C MET A 81 4.47 -79.43 6.77
N SER A 82 5.70 -79.93 6.67
CA SER A 82 6.90 -79.29 7.23
C SER A 82 7.19 -77.97 6.52
N ASP A 83 7.18 -77.96 5.19
CA ASP A 83 7.45 -76.79 4.37
C ASP A 83 6.39 -75.70 4.58
N LYS A 84 5.10 -76.07 4.62
CA LYS A 84 4.01 -75.16 4.99
C LYS A 84 4.22 -74.55 6.37
N LYS A 85 4.59 -75.34 7.36
CA LYS A 85 4.83 -74.85 8.74
C LYS A 85 6.02 -73.88 8.80
N SER A 86 7.09 -74.18 8.06
CA SER A 86 8.24 -73.29 7.91
C SER A 86 7.84 -71.96 7.26
N LEU A 87 7.08 -72.01 6.16
CA LEU A 87 6.59 -70.83 5.45
C LEU A 87 5.67 -69.98 6.32
N GLU A 88 4.71 -70.60 7.03
CA GLU A 88 3.83 -69.92 7.99
C GLU A 88 4.63 -69.22 9.11
N GLN A 89 5.71 -69.85 9.59
CA GLN A 89 6.58 -69.25 10.60
C GLN A 89 7.36 -68.04 10.05
N GLN A 90 7.91 -68.15 8.84
CA GLN A 90 8.58 -67.03 8.16
C GLN A 90 7.61 -65.87 7.92
N LEU A 91 6.39 -66.15 7.46
CA LEU A 91 5.38 -65.14 7.18
C LEU A 91 4.92 -64.43 8.46
N LYS A 92 4.73 -65.17 9.57
CA LYS A 92 4.47 -64.58 10.90
C LYS A 92 5.60 -63.67 11.36
N GLN A 93 6.85 -64.08 11.16
CA GLN A 93 8.00 -63.26 11.54
C GLN A 93 8.12 -62.00 10.70
N GLN A 94 7.86 -62.07 9.39
CA GLN A 94 7.81 -60.90 8.51
C GLN A 94 6.66 -59.95 8.89
N ILE A 95 5.47 -60.47 9.21
CA ILE A 95 4.34 -59.66 9.68
C ILE A 95 4.74 -58.92 10.96
N SER A 96 5.33 -59.62 11.94
CA SER A 96 5.76 -59.00 13.20
C SER A 96 6.84 -57.92 13.00
N ASP A 97 7.80 -58.13 12.09
CA ASP A 97 8.80 -57.11 11.73
C ASP A 97 8.15 -55.89 11.06
N LEU A 98 7.24 -56.12 10.11
CA LEU A 98 6.52 -55.04 9.43
C LEU A 98 5.63 -54.24 10.40
N GLU A 99 4.94 -54.90 11.32
CA GLU A 99 4.14 -54.26 12.37
C GLU A 99 5.01 -53.40 13.29
N SER A 100 6.18 -53.90 13.69
CA SER A 100 7.16 -53.16 14.49
C SER A 100 7.67 -51.92 13.75
N ARG A 101 8.05 -52.06 12.47
CA ARG A 101 8.51 -50.95 11.63
C ARG A 101 7.42 -49.90 11.38
N LEU A 102 6.17 -50.34 11.20
CA LEU A 102 5.03 -49.44 11.02
C LEU A 102 4.79 -48.63 12.29
N SER A 103 4.80 -49.27 13.46
CA SER A 103 4.64 -48.61 14.75
C SER A 103 5.76 -47.60 15.03
N GLN A 104 7.01 -47.97 14.74
CA GLN A 104 8.16 -47.06 14.85
C GLN A 104 8.00 -45.85 13.92
N SER A 105 7.63 -46.07 12.65
CA SER A 105 7.45 -44.98 11.68
C SER A 105 6.31 -44.03 12.06
N GLN A 106 5.22 -44.55 12.65
CA GLN A 106 4.13 -43.72 13.18
C GLN A 106 4.58 -42.88 14.38
N SER A 107 5.35 -43.46 15.29
CA SER A 107 5.94 -42.73 16.43
C SER A 107 6.89 -41.63 15.95
N ASP A 108 7.78 -41.94 15.01
CA ASP A 108 8.73 -40.97 14.46
C ASP A 108 8.00 -39.83 13.73
N LYS A 109 6.96 -40.15 12.96
CA LYS A 109 6.10 -39.15 12.32
C LYS A 109 5.48 -38.19 13.35
N GLN A 110 4.89 -38.72 14.43
CA GLN A 110 4.29 -37.90 15.49
C GLN A 110 5.33 -36.99 16.17
N ASN A 111 6.52 -37.53 16.45
CA ASN A 111 7.61 -36.76 17.05
C ASN A 111 8.07 -35.62 16.13
N ILE A 112 8.20 -35.89 14.83
CA ILE A 112 8.58 -34.87 13.83
C ILE A 112 7.49 -33.81 13.69
N GLU A 113 6.22 -34.19 13.62
CA GLU A 113 5.09 -33.26 13.52
C GLU A 113 4.99 -32.35 14.75
N GLN A 114 5.17 -32.90 15.96
CA GLN A 114 5.23 -32.11 17.19
C GLN A 114 6.40 -31.13 17.20
N LYS A 115 7.60 -31.59 16.80
CA LYS A 115 8.79 -30.75 16.73
C LYS A 115 8.61 -29.61 15.72
N LEU A 116 8.10 -29.92 14.52
CA LEU A 116 7.86 -28.93 13.49
C LEU A 116 6.81 -27.89 13.92
N SER A 117 5.74 -28.34 14.59
CA SER A 117 4.74 -27.42 15.17
C SER A 117 5.37 -26.48 16.21
N GLY A 118 6.22 -27.01 17.09
CA GLY A 118 6.94 -26.21 18.09
C GLY A 118 7.92 -25.21 17.47
N ASP A 119 8.65 -25.63 16.42
CA ASP A 119 9.57 -24.76 15.70
C ASP A 119 8.81 -23.62 14.98
N ILE A 120 7.63 -23.90 14.40
CA ILE A 120 6.76 -22.88 13.78
C ILE A 120 6.26 -21.88 14.82
N ASP A 121 5.77 -22.34 15.97
CA ASP A 121 5.29 -21.46 17.04
C ASP A 121 6.43 -20.56 17.59
N LEU A 122 7.64 -21.12 17.69
CA LEU A 122 8.83 -20.36 18.09
C LEU A 122 9.18 -19.27 17.07
N ILE A 123 9.19 -19.59 15.77
CA ILE A 123 9.46 -18.62 14.69
C ILE A 123 8.39 -17.52 14.68
N HIS A 124 7.12 -17.90 14.82
CA HIS A 124 6.00 -16.95 14.88
C HIS A 124 6.19 -15.96 16.03
N LYS A 125 6.52 -16.47 17.23
CA LYS A 125 6.79 -15.64 18.40
C LYS A 125 7.99 -14.72 18.18
N GLN A 126 9.10 -15.24 17.66
CA GLN A 126 10.31 -14.45 17.40
C GLN A 126 10.06 -13.31 16.40
N LEU A 127 9.32 -13.57 15.32
CA LEU A 127 8.98 -12.55 14.32
C LEU A 127 8.07 -11.47 14.87
N LEU A 128 7.07 -11.85 15.68
CA LEU A 128 6.21 -10.89 16.38
C LEU A 128 7.00 -10.06 17.37
N ASP A 129 7.80 -10.69 18.24
CA ASP A 129 8.63 -9.99 19.23
C ASP A 129 9.59 -9.00 18.56
N ALA A 130 10.21 -9.39 17.44
CA ALA A 130 11.09 -8.50 16.68
C ALA A 130 10.34 -7.31 16.07
N SER A 131 9.17 -7.55 15.47
CA SER A 131 8.35 -6.50 14.84
C SER A 131 7.76 -5.54 15.87
N ILE A 132 7.34 -6.06 17.02
CA ILE A 132 6.84 -5.27 18.15
C ILE A 132 7.96 -4.44 18.76
N LYS A 133 9.15 -5.02 18.94
CA LYS A 133 10.32 -4.29 19.44
C LYS A 133 10.67 -3.12 18.51
N GLU A 134 10.72 -3.35 17.21
CA GLU A 134 10.98 -2.30 16.23
C GLU A 134 9.89 -1.23 16.25
N GLY A 135 8.62 -1.65 16.30
CA GLY A 135 7.50 -0.73 16.41
C GLY A 135 7.55 0.18 17.64
N LYS A 136 7.96 -0.38 18.78
CA LYS A 136 8.17 0.38 20.02
C LYS A 136 9.31 1.38 19.88
N VAL A 137 10.42 1.00 19.24
CA VAL A 137 11.55 1.91 19.01
C VAL A 137 11.11 3.12 18.18
N ILE A 138 10.29 2.93 17.14
CA ILE A 138 9.77 4.03 16.31
C ILE A 138 8.94 5.03 17.14
N ILE A 139 8.01 4.53 17.96
CA ILE A 139 7.15 5.41 18.78
C ILE A 139 7.95 6.05 19.91
N GLN A 140 8.90 5.32 20.51
CA GLN A 140 9.76 5.84 21.56
C GLN A 140 10.69 6.94 21.03
N ASP A 141 11.30 6.76 19.86
CA ASP A 141 12.14 7.77 19.22
C ASP A 141 11.37 9.07 18.94
N ALA A 142 10.10 8.95 18.53
CA ALA A 142 9.19 10.08 18.41
C ALA A 142 8.95 10.78 19.75
N LEU A 143 8.68 10.03 20.83
CA LEU A 143 8.48 10.59 22.17
C LEU A 143 9.74 11.25 22.73
N ASP A 144 10.92 10.70 22.43
CA ASP A 144 12.20 11.24 22.88
C ASP A 144 12.48 12.63 22.27
N GLN A 145 11.85 12.97 21.13
CA GLN A 145 11.94 14.32 20.54
C GLN A 145 11.39 15.42 21.44
N PHE A 146 10.49 15.11 22.39
CA PHE A 146 10.05 16.10 23.40
C PHE A 146 11.20 16.67 24.22
N GLN A 147 12.27 15.90 24.42
CA GLN A 147 13.44 16.29 25.20
C GLN A 147 14.56 16.83 24.31
N ASN A 148 14.41 16.79 22.98
CA ASN A 148 15.43 17.19 22.03
C ASN A 148 15.41 18.71 21.80
N PRO A 149 16.43 19.47 22.24
CA PRO A 149 16.46 20.92 22.06
C PRO A 149 16.51 21.36 20.59
N THR A 150 17.00 20.49 19.70
CA THR A 150 17.09 20.78 18.26
C THR A 150 15.73 20.65 17.56
N HIS A 151 14.79 19.90 18.14
CA HIS A 151 13.44 19.74 17.60
C HIS A 151 12.56 20.98 17.80
N ILE A 152 12.93 21.87 18.74
CA ILE A 152 12.18 23.12 19.04
C ILE A 152 12.01 24.00 17.79
N ALA A 153 12.96 23.95 16.84
CA ALA A 153 12.89 24.71 15.60
C ALA A 153 11.90 24.11 14.56
N VAL A 154 11.43 22.88 14.77
CA VAL A 154 10.51 22.18 13.87
C VAL A 154 9.09 22.61 14.19
N LYS A 155 8.42 23.23 13.22
CA LYS A 155 7.03 23.68 13.36
C LYS A 155 6.09 22.89 12.45
N CYS A 156 4.88 22.65 12.93
CA CYS A 156 3.81 22.00 12.18
C CYS A 156 2.49 22.78 12.35
N THR A 157 1.60 22.71 11.35
CA THR A 157 0.27 23.34 11.46
C THR A 157 -0.73 22.36 12.07
N ALA A 158 -1.69 22.89 12.82
CA ALA A 158 -2.74 22.08 13.42
C ALA A 158 -3.56 21.29 12.39
N GLU A 159 -3.81 21.83 11.18
CA GLU A 159 -4.54 21.08 10.15
C GLU A 159 -3.73 19.90 9.61
N PHE A 160 -2.40 20.06 9.51
CA PHE A 160 -1.55 18.96 9.10
C PHE A 160 -1.54 17.85 10.16
N LEU A 161 -1.47 18.20 11.46
CA LEU A 161 -1.60 17.23 12.54
C LEU A 161 -2.94 16.48 12.44
N LEU A 162 -4.05 17.18 12.25
CA LEU A 162 -5.37 16.55 12.06
C LEU A 162 -5.36 15.54 10.90
N MET A 163 -4.75 15.88 9.76
CA MET A 163 -4.58 14.95 8.64
C MET A 163 -3.77 13.70 9.01
N ARG A 164 -2.80 13.80 9.95
CA ARG A 164 -2.01 12.66 10.41
C ARG A 164 -2.71 11.81 11.46
N THR A 165 -3.71 12.33 12.18
CA THR A 165 -4.49 11.55 13.15
C THR A 165 -5.44 10.53 12.52
N GLU A 166 -5.95 10.80 11.32
CA GLU A 166 -6.89 9.90 10.63
C GLU A 166 -6.27 8.52 10.30
N PRO A 167 -5.07 8.42 9.71
CA PRO A 167 -4.35 7.15 9.55
C PRO A 167 -4.11 6.39 10.87
N VAL A 168 -3.89 7.11 11.98
CA VAL A 168 -3.68 6.49 13.29
C VAL A 168 -4.93 5.79 13.77
N LEU A 169 -6.09 6.44 13.71
CA LEU A 169 -7.37 5.85 14.09
C LEU A 169 -7.69 4.60 13.25
N SER A 170 -7.49 4.67 11.93
CA SER A 170 -7.66 3.50 11.06
C SER A 170 -6.68 2.37 11.40
N SER A 171 -5.43 2.69 11.74
CA SER A 171 -4.42 1.70 12.10
C SER A 171 -4.73 0.99 13.43
N LEU A 172 -5.31 1.71 14.40
CA LEU A 172 -5.78 1.18 15.69
C LEU A 172 -6.92 0.15 15.52
N GLU A 173 -7.88 0.43 14.64
CA GLU A 173 -8.94 -0.53 14.32
C GLU A 173 -8.37 -1.74 13.56
N THR A 174 -7.43 -1.50 12.64
CA THR A 174 -6.82 -2.56 11.83
C THR A 174 -6.01 -3.53 12.69
N ILE A 175 -5.16 -3.03 13.61
CA ILE A 175 -4.35 -3.90 14.48
C ILE A 175 -5.22 -4.74 15.42
N LYS A 176 -6.31 -4.18 15.94
CA LYS A 176 -7.31 -4.90 16.73
C LYS A 176 -7.95 -6.03 15.92
N GLY A 177 -8.41 -5.74 14.70
CA GLY A 177 -9.02 -6.74 13.82
C GLY A 177 -8.04 -7.84 13.40
N MET A 178 -6.79 -7.46 13.11
CA MET A 178 -5.74 -8.40 12.69
C MET A 178 -5.27 -9.32 13.83
N GLN A 179 -5.23 -8.84 15.08
CA GLN A 179 -4.95 -9.72 16.23
C GLN A 179 -6.02 -10.82 16.33
N GLY A 180 -7.30 -10.47 16.19
CA GLY A 180 -8.40 -11.43 16.21
C GLY A 180 -8.27 -12.48 15.09
N LYS A 181 -7.93 -12.05 13.88
CA LYS A 181 -7.70 -12.95 12.74
C LYS A 181 -6.51 -13.88 12.97
N TYR A 182 -5.38 -13.36 13.46
CA TYR A 182 -4.19 -14.16 13.75
C TYR A 182 -4.40 -15.19 14.87
N ASN A 183 -5.23 -14.85 15.87
CA ASN A 183 -5.59 -15.78 16.94
C ASN A 183 -6.49 -16.93 16.43
N GLY A 184 -7.30 -16.68 15.38
CA GLY A 184 -8.11 -17.71 14.73
C GLY A 184 -7.36 -18.51 13.65
N ASP A 185 -6.45 -17.86 12.93
CA ASP A 185 -5.66 -18.43 11.85
C ASP A 185 -4.20 -17.95 11.92
N ARG A 186 -3.30 -18.88 12.29
CA ARG A 186 -1.87 -18.60 12.43
C ARG A 186 -1.18 -18.24 11.12
N THR A 187 -1.78 -18.51 9.96
CA THR A 187 -1.21 -18.15 8.65
C THR A 187 -1.23 -16.64 8.39
N GLU A 188 -2.04 -15.89 9.13
CA GLU A 188 -2.16 -14.43 9.05
C GLU A 188 -0.97 -13.66 9.69
N LEU A 189 0.08 -14.37 10.13
CA LEU A 189 1.27 -13.78 10.75
C LEU A 189 1.86 -12.62 9.94
N ALA A 190 2.02 -12.81 8.63
CA ALA A 190 2.62 -11.81 7.75
C ALA A 190 1.80 -10.51 7.71
N ASN A 191 0.47 -10.63 7.72
CA ASN A 191 -0.43 -9.49 7.73
C ASN A 191 -0.44 -8.79 9.09
N LEU A 192 -0.36 -9.54 10.19
CA LEU A 192 -0.21 -8.96 11.53
C LEU A 192 1.12 -8.18 11.66
N VAL A 193 2.23 -8.76 11.22
CA VAL A 193 3.55 -8.11 11.18
C VAL A 193 3.50 -6.81 10.38
N LYS A 194 2.94 -6.84 9.16
CA LYS A 194 2.77 -5.64 8.33
C LYS A 194 1.93 -4.57 9.02
N THR A 195 0.88 -4.98 9.72
CA THR A 195 -0.01 -4.06 10.45
C THR A 195 0.70 -3.42 11.64
N ILE A 196 1.54 -4.17 12.37
CA ILE A 196 2.38 -3.62 13.45
C ILE A 196 3.30 -2.53 12.91
N THR A 197 3.96 -2.76 11.78
CA THR A 197 4.84 -1.76 11.14
C THR A 197 4.07 -0.51 10.73
N GLY A 198 2.94 -0.67 10.04
CA GLY A 198 2.11 0.46 9.61
C GLY A 198 1.55 1.27 10.79
N PHE A 199 1.03 0.57 11.81
CA PHE A 199 0.61 1.16 13.07
C PHE A 199 1.73 2.01 13.69
N SER A 200 2.91 1.42 13.88
CA SER A 200 4.02 2.09 14.56
C SER A 200 4.52 3.31 13.80
N HIS A 201 4.59 3.21 12.47
CA HIS A 201 4.95 4.34 11.61
C HIS A 201 3.95 5.49 11.72
N HIS A 202 2.65 5.22 11.53
CA HIS A 202 1.62 6.26 11.60
C HIS A 202 1.54 6.89 12.99
N PHE A 203 1.67 6.09 14.05
CA PHE A 203 1.62 6.58 15.42
C PHE A 203 2.83 7.45 15.77
N GLY A 204 4.05 6.98 15.46
CA GLY A 204 5.28 7.75 15.70
C GLY A 204 5.31 9.06 14.92
N ASP A 205 4.91 9.02 13.65
CA ASP A 205 4.83 10.22 12.80
C ASP A 205 3.77 11.22 13.31
N CYS A 206 2.62 10.75 13.77
CA CYS A 206 1.60 11.59 14.38
C CYS A 206 2.10 12.25 15.69
N VAL A 207 2.86 11.52 16.51
CA VAL A 207 3.46 12.08 17.74
C VAL A 207 4.50 13.15 17.41
N ILE A 208 5.39 12.91 16.43
CA ILE A 208 6.39 13.90 15.99
C ILE A 208 5.72 15.19 15.51
N HIS A 209 4.68 15.06 14.67
CA HIS A 209 3.93 16.21 14.19
C HIS A 209 3.11 16.87 15.30
N GLY A 210 2.65 16.11 16.28
CA GLY A 210 2.06 16.61 17.51
C GLY A 210 3.02 17.52 18.26
N ILE A 211 4.24 17.05 18.53
CA ILE A 211 5.32 17.82 19.17
C ILE A 211 5.62 19.09 18.36
N ALA A 212 5.82 18.97 17.05
CA ALA A 212 6.08 20.13 16.20
C ALA A 212 4.92 21.15 16.19
N THR A 213 3.68 20.70 16.41
CA THR A 213 2.50 21.59 16.51
C THR A 213 2.49 22.32 17.85
N THR A 214 2.96 21.70 18.95
CA THR A 214 3.09 22.39 20.25
C THR A 214 4.01 23.61 20.18
N HIS A 215 5.04 23.57 19.33
CA HIS A 215 5.97 24.68 19.12
C HIS A 215 5.36 25.85 18.31
N SER A 216 4.21 25.63 17.68
CA SER A 216 3.45 26.63 16.92
C SER A 216 2.25 27.19 17.70
N ALA A 217 1.90 26.58 18.83
CA ALA A 217 0.76 26.98 19.66
C ALA A 217 1.19 27.99 20.74
N ASN A 218 0.22 28.72 21.29
CA ASN A 218 0.45 29.53 22.49
C ASN A 218 0.88 28.63 23.67
N LEU A 219 1.50 29.22 24.70
CA LEU A 219 2.13 28.44 25.78
C LEU A 219 1.18 27.44 26.47
N GLU A 220 -0.05 27.86 26.78
CA GLU A 220 -1.04 27.05 27.50
C GLU A 220 -1.58 25.90 26.63
N ALA A 221 -2.05 26.20 25.41
CA ALA A 221 -2.56 25.18 24.50
C ALA A 221 -1.45 24.27 23.96
N GLY A 222 -0.23 24.78 23.83
CA GLY A 222 0.96 23.99 23.49
C GLY A 222 1.33 22.97 24.57
N GLU A 223 1.24 23.35 25.85
CA GLU A 223 1.45 22.43 26.98
C GLU A 223 0.35 21.36 27.06
N GLU A 224 -0.92 21.75 26.90
CA GLU A 224 -2.04 20.81 26.87
C GLU A 224 -1.94 19.81 25.71
N LEU A 225 -1.65 20.30 24.50
CA LEU A 225 -1.44 19.45 23.33
C LEU A 225 -0.23 18.53 23.54
N GLY A 226 0.87 19.04 24.09
CA GLY A 226 2.07 18.25 24.38
C GLY A 226 1.79 17.10 25.35
N ASN A 227 1.01 17.35 26.39
CA ASN A 227 0.58 16.31 27.33
C ASN A 227 -0.32 15.27 26.65
N ALA A 228 -1.25 15.70 25.80
CA ALA A 228 -2.11 14.79 25.03
C ALA A 228 -1.31 13.94 24.02
N CYS A 229 -0.31 14.51 23.34
CA CYS A 229 0.58 13.79 22.44
C CYS A 229 1.43 12.74 23.19
N ARG A 230 1.92 13.06 24.39
CA ARG A 230 2.66 12.12 25.24
C ARG A 230 1.77 10.96 25.68
N GLU A 231 0.59 11.27 26.20
CA GLU A 231 -0.42 10.29 26.63
C GLU A 231 -0.82 9.37 25.46
N ALA A 232 -1.02 9.95 24.26
CA ALA A 232 -1.28 9.18 23.05
C ALA A 232 -0.10 8.25 22.70
N GLY A 233 1.13 8.75 22.64
CA GLY A 233 2.30 7.92 22.32
C GLY A 233 2.52 6.77 23.31
N GLU A 234 2.37 7.04 24.62
CA GLU A 234 2.46 6.02 25.68
C GLU A 234 1.35 4.97 25.54
N SER A 235 0.13 5.39 25.19
CA SER A 235 -0.97 4.45 24.92
C SER A 235 -0.68 3.54 23.71
N GLY A 236 -0.01 4.07 22.67
CA GLY A 236 0.42 3.30 21.50
C GLY A 236 1.49 2.25 21.86
N LEU A 237 2.45 2.60 22.71
CA LEU A 237 3.44 1.67 23.25
C LEU A 237 2.78 0.55 24.07
N LYS A 238 1.78 0.89 24.88
CA LYS A 238 1.03 -0.07 25.70
C LYS A 238 0.27 -1.08 24.84
N VAL A 239 -0.32 -0.66 23.72
CA VAL A 239 -0.94 -1.58 22.74
C VAL A 239 0.08 -2.60 22.23
N LEU A 240 1.31 -2.17 21.91
CA LEU A 240 2.38 -3.06 21.47
C LEU A 240 2.91 -3.98 22.59
N ASP A 241 2.94 -3.51 23.84
CA ASP A 241 3.28 -4.33 25.02
C ASP A 241 2.28 -5.47 25.21
N THR A 242 0.98 -5.14 25.25
CA THR A 242 -0.09 -6.13 25.42
C THR A 242 -0.15 -7.12 24.26
N LEU A 243 0.11 -6.65 23.02
CA LEU A 243 0.22 -7.52 21.85
C LEU A 243 1.36 -8.54 21.99
N GLY A 244 2.53 -8.12 22.48
CA GLY A 244 3.69 -8.99 22.68
C GLY A 244 3.49 -10.02 23.79
N GLN A 245 2.64 -9.72 24.77
CA GLN A 245 2.24 -10.67 25.80
C GLN A 245 1.21 -11.69 25.30
N GLY A 246 0.69 -11.53 24.07
CA GLY A 246 -0.37 -12.37 23.52
C GLY A 246 -1.74 -12.14 24.17
N ALA A 247 -1.91 -11.04 24.91
CA ALA A 247 -3.16 -10.67 25.57
C ALA A 247 -4.06 -9.85 24.64
N SER A 248 -5.37 -9.79 24.93
CA SER A 248 -6.30 -8.99 24.14
C SER A 248 -5.97 -7.50 24.21
N ILE A 249 -5.74 -6.85 23.06
CA ILE A 249 -5.40 -5.42 22.99
C ILE A 249 -6.64 -4.50 22.99
N GLU A 250 -7.85 -5.06 23.08
CA GLU A 250 -9.09 -4.29 22.88
C GLU A 250 -9.23 -3.10 23.83
N SER A 251 -8.93 -3.29 25.12
CA SER A 251 -9.01 -2.21 26.11
C SER A 251 -7.97 -1.12 25.85
N ASP A 252 -6.74 -1.51 25.50
CA ASP A 252 -5.64 -0.57 25.26
C ASP A 252 -5.85 0.21 23.96
N VAL A 253 -6.37 -0.44 22.91
CA VAL A 253 -6.78 0.22 21.66
C VAL A 253 -7.88 1.23 21.90
N ASN A 254 -8.91 0.87 22.67
CA ASN A 254 -9.99 1.81 23.01
C ASN A 254 -9.45 3.03 23.78
N HIS A 255 -8.53 2.83 24.72
CA HIS A 255 -7.88 3.92 25.44
C HIS A 255 -7.03 4.81 24.51
N ALA A 256 -6.23 4.21 23.62
CA ALA A 256 -5.45 4.93 22.64
C ALA A 256 -6.32 5.77 21.70
N VAL A 257 -7.46 5.24 21.26
CA VAL A 257 -8.45 6.01 20.47
C VAL A 257 -8.94 7.24 21.25
N GLN A 258 -9.20 7.13 22.55
CA GLN A 258 -9.61 8.29 23.35
C GLN A 258 -8.50 9.33 23.49
N CYS A 259 -7.24 8.89 23.66
CA CYS A 259 -6.10 9.80 23.73
C CYS A 259 -5.90 10.55 22.41
N VAL A 260 -5.99 9.85 21.27
CA VAL A 260 -5.91 10.45 19.93
C VAL A 260 -7.09 11.41 19.69
N LYS A 261 -8.31 11.07 20.14
CA LYS A 261 -9.47 11.98 20.04
C LYS A 261 -9.29 13.26 20.87
N LYS A 262 -8.75 13.16 22.07
CA LYS A 262 -8.41 14.33 22.90
C LYS A 262 -7.38 15.22 22.18
N MET A 263 -6.36 14.62 21.58
CA MET A 263 -5.37 15.33 20.76
C MET A 263 -6.01 15.99 19.53
N ILE A 264 -6.97 15.34 18.87
CA ILE A 264 -7.76 15.92 17.77
C ILE A 264 -8.51 17.17 18.25
N THR A 265 -9.24 17.10 19.36
CA THR A 265 -10.01 18.25 19.88
C THR A 265 -9.11 19.45 20.19
N LEU A 266 -7.97 19.22 20.84
CA LEU A 266 -6.99 20.28 21.12
C LEU A 266 -6.38 20.85 19.83
N ALA A 267 -6.11 20.00 18.83
CA ALA A 267 -5.62 20.45 17.53
C ALA A 267 -6.69 21.25 16.76
N GLU A 268 -7.97 20.88 16.81
CA GLU A 268 -9.08 21.62 16.20
C GLU A 268 -9.21 23.03 16.80
N ASP A 269 -9.03 23.17 18.11
CA ASP A 269 -9.07 24.48 18.79
C ASP A 269 -7.90 25.39 18.41
N LEU A 270 -6.77 24.80 17.98
CA LEU A 270 -5.58 25.50 17.50
C LEU A 270 -5.64 25.86 16.01
N VAL A 271 -6.61 25.34 15.25
CA VAL A 271 -6.79 25.75 13.85
C VAL A 271 -7.14 27.24 13.85
N PRO A 272 -6.40 28.09 13.12
CA PRO A 272 -6.71 29.51 13.05
C PRO A 272 -8.17 29.67 12.62
N LYS A 273 -8.99 30.22 13.53
CA LYS A 273 -10.35 30.65 13.22
C LYS A 273 -10.19 31.87 12.33
N SER A 274 -10.02 31.64 11.03
CA SER A 274 -9.98 32.68 10.01
C SER A 274 -11.14 33.63 10.26
N VAL A 275 -10.84 34.93 10.29
CA VAL A 275 -11.83 36.02 10.35
C VAL A 275 -13.00 35.60 9.47
N GLU A 276 -14.18 35.45 10.07
CA GLU A 276 -15.41 34.97 9.44
C GLU A 276 -15.76 35.80 8.19
N ILE A 277 -15.13 35.51 7.05
CA ILE A 277 -15.80 35.60 5.77
C ILE A 277 -16.80 34.46 5.83
N LYS A 278 -18.01 34.75 6.34
CA LYS A 278 -19.10 33.78 6.51
C LYS A 278 -19.01 32.70 5.43
N GLU A 279 -18.60 31.49 5.82
CA GLU A 279 -18.39 30.34 4.94
C GLU A 279 -19.66 29.93 4.15
N LYS A 280 -20.80 30.58 4.43
CA LYS A 280 -22.05 30.48 3.69
C LYS A 280 -22.04 31.23 2.33
N GLU A 281 -21.10 32.13 2.06
CA GLU A 281 -21.17 33.04 0.88
C GLU A 281 -19.91 33.06 -0.02
N ILE A 282 -18.86 32.28 0.30
CA ILE A 282 -17.58 32.29 -0.47
C ILE A 282 -17.78 32.08 -1.97
N GLY A 283 -18.72 31.21 -2.38
CA GLY A 283 -19.01 30.97 -3.80
C GLY A 283 -19.61 32.18 -4.54
N ASP A 284 -20.44 32.98 -3.86
CA ASP A 284 -21.01 34.22 -4.44
C ASP A 284 -19.98 35.36 -4.41
N LEU A 285 -19.05 35.34 -3.46
CA LEU A 285 -17.97 36.31 -3.35
C LEU A 285 -16.98 36.23 -4.52
N VAL A 286 -16.69 35.04 -5.08
CA VAL A 286 -15.74 34.91 -6.20
C VAL A 286 -16.22 35.67 -7.43
N ASP A 287 -17.46 35.43 -7.85
CA ASP A 287 -18.01 36.12 -9.01
C ASP A 287 -18.17 37.62 -8.74
N THR A 288 -18.59 37.98 -7.52
CA THR A 288 -18.74 39.39 -7.10
C THR A 288 -17.40 40.13 -7.11
N GLU A 289 -16.34 39.54 -6.53
CA GLU A 289 -15.02 40.15 -6.46
C GLU A 289 -14.37 40.22 -7.84
N MET A 290 -14.45 39.16 -8.66
CA MET A 290 -13.94 39.19 -10.04
C MET A 290 -14.65 40.25 -10.88
N GLN A 291 -15.95 40.44 -10.68
CA GLN A 291 -16.71 41.50 -11.34
C GLN A 291 -16.33 42.89 -10.82
N SER A 292 -16.11 43.04 -9.52
CA SER A 292 -15.61 44.27 -8.89
C SER A 292 -14.24 44.65 -9.45
N THR A 293 -13.29 43.72 -9.49
CA THR A 293 -11.96 43.91 -10.09
C THR A 293 -12.05 44.31 -11.56
N THR A 294 -12.91 43.63 -12.34
CA THR A 294 -13.13 43.99 -13.76
C THR A 294 -13.66 45.43 -13.88
N SER A 295 -14.62 45.80 -13.04
CA SER A 295 -15.19 47.15 -13.02
C SER A 295 -14.16 48.21 -12.64
N ALA A 296 -13.30 47.95 -11.65
CA ALA A 296 -12.22 48.84 -11.26
C ALA A 296 -11.22 49.07 -12.40
N ILE A 297 -10.83 48.01 -13.12
CA ILE A 297 -9.94 48.11 -14.29
C ILE A 297 -10.59 48.92 -15.41
N GLU A 298 -11.87 48.67 -15.72
CA GLU A 298 -12.57 49.43 -16.76
C GLU A 298 -12.76 50.90 -16.40
N MET A 299 -13.01 51.21 -15.12
CA MET A 299 -13.11 52.58 -14.64
C MET A 299 -11.76 53.28 -14.71
N ALA A 300 -10.69 52.62 -14.28
CA ALA A 300 -9.33 53.13 -14.39
C ALA A 300 -8.94 53.39 -15.86
N ALA A 301 -9.23 52.45 -16.76
CA ALA A 301 -8.98 52.59 -18.19
C ALA A 301 -9.76 53.77 -18.81
N ARG A 302 -11.05 53.91 -18.48
CA ARG A 302 -11.88 55.04 -18.94
C ARG A 302 -11.32 56.37 -18.47
N ARG A 303 -10.92 56.45 -17.20
CA ARG A 303 -10.38 57.68 -16.63
C ARG A 303 -9.02 58.05 -17.22
N ILE A 304 -8.17 57.08 -17.52
CA ILE A 304 -6.90 57.31 -18.24
C ILE A 304 -7.18 57.83 -19.66
N ALA A 305 -8.15 57.26 -20.37
CA ALA A 305 -8.54 57.75 -21.70
C ALA A 305 -9.12 59.17 -21.67
N GLU A 306 -9.95 59.49 -20.67
CA GLU A 306 -10.44 60.86 -20.45
C GLU A 306 -9.31 61.85 -20.13
N MET A 307 -8.31 61.41 -19.35
CA MET A 307 -7.12 62.22 -19.08
C MET A 307 -6.31 62.49 -20.35
N LEU A 308 -6.19 61.50 -21.24
CA LEU A 308 -5.48 61.66 -22.52
C LEU A 308 -6.12 62.77 -23.37
N GLU A 309 -7.44 62.75 -23.54
CA GLU A 309 -8.17 63.78 -24.28
C GLU A 309 -8.05 65.17 -23.63
N LYS A 310 -8.17 65.27 -22.30
CA LYS A 310 -8.00 66.54 -21.59
C LYS A 310 -6.57 67.08 -21.69
N THR A 311 -5.56 66.21 -21.66
CA THR A 311 -4.15 66.60 -21.75
C THR A 311 -3.85 67.22 -23.11
N ARG A 312 -4.46 66.71 -24.19
CA ARG A 312 -4.38 67.27 -25.55
C ARG A 312 -4.90 68.70 -25.64
N GLU A 313 -5.93 69.04 -24.88
CA GLU A 313 -6.50 70.38 -24.84
C GLU A 313 -5.69 71.33 -23.94
N ALA A 314 -5.11 70.81 -22.84
CA ALA A 314 -4.51 71.62 -21.78
C ALA A 314 -2.98 71.85 -21.92
N THR A 315 -2.27 70.95 -22.60
CA THR A 315 -0.79 70.95 -22.64
C THR A 315 -0.29 71.10 -24.07
N SER A 316 0.91 71.69 -24.27
CA SER A 316 1.50 71.81 -25.60
C SER A 316 3.02 71.55 -25.60
N GLY A 317 3.58 71.23 -26.77
CA GLY A 317 5.01 71.02 -26.94
C GLY A 317 5.51 69.67 -26.42
N VAL A 318 6.72 69.66 -25.85
CA VAL A 318 7.41 68.43 -25.42
C VAL A 318 6.70 67.73 -24.25
N GLU A 319 6.11 68.51 -23.34
CA GLU A 319 5.37 68.02 -22.18
C GLU A 319 4.11 67.24 -22.59
N LEU A 320 3.39 67.72 -23.61
CA LEU A 320 2.26 67.00 -24.19
C LEU A 320 2.71 65.64 -24.74
N LYS A 321 3.82 65.60 -25.49
CA LYS A 321 4.32 64.35 -26.10
C LYS A 321 4.71 63.31 -25.05
N VAL A 322 5.30 63.75 -23.93
CA VAL A 322 5.65 62.88 -22.80
C VAL A 322 4.38 62.36 -22.12
N ASN A 323 3.44 63.24 -21.79
CA ASN A 323 2.20 62.86 -21.11
C ASN A 323 1.32 61.94 -21.97
N GLU A 324 1.23 62.17 -23.29
CA GLU A 324 0.53 61.27 -24.22
C GLU A 324 1.17 59.88 -24.26
N SER A 325 2.51 59.79 -24.37
CA SER A 325 3.20 58.50 -24.38
C SER A 325 2.95 57.68 -23.11
N ILE A 326 2.92 58.35 -21.94
CA ILE A 326 2.64 57.73 -20.66
C ILE A 326 1.18 57.26 -20.58
N LEU A 327 0.22 58.09 -20.94
CA LEU A 327 -1.20 57.75 -20.88
C LEU A 327 -1.58 56.65 -21.90
N ASP A 328 -0.99 56.66 -23.09
CA ASP A 328 -1.18 55.62 -24.10
C ASP A 328 -0.63 54.26 -23.65
N SER A 329 0.56 54.25 -23.05
CA SER A 329 1.16 53.03 -22.49
C SER A 329 0.35 52.52 -21.29
N CYS A 330 -0.13 53.41 -20.40
CA CYS A 330 -1.01 53.03 -19.29
C CYS A 330 -2.35 52.46 -19.77
N THR A 331 -2.94 53.05 -20.83
CA THR A 331 -4.17 52.53 -21.45
C THR A 331 -3.95 51.13 -22.04
N SER A 332 -2.83 50.93 -22.72
CA SER A 332 -2.46 49.63 -23.28
C SER A 332 -2.24 48.58 -22.19
N LEU A 333 -1.62 48.96 -21.07
CA LEU A 333 -1.45 48.10 -19.91
C LEU A 333 -2.81 47.72 -19.29
N MET A 334 -3.70 48.68 -19.07
CA MET A 334 -5.05 48.40 -18.55
C MET A 334 -5.84 47.46 -19.47
N HIS A 335 -5.70 47.63 -20.78
CA HIS A 335 -6.33 46.73 -21.75
C HIS A 335 -5.79 45.29 -21.64
N ALA A 336 -4.47 45.12 -21.54
CA ALA A 336 -3.84 43.82 -21.35
C ALA A 336 -4.29 43.15 -20.03
N ILE A 337 -4.41 43.93 -18.95
CA ILE A 337 -4.89 43.44 -17.65
C ILE A 337 -6.35 43.02 -17.73
N ARG A 338 -7.20 43.77 -18.44
CA ARG A 338 -8.60 43.37 -18.66
C ARG A 338 -8.68 42.01 -19.35
N ILE A 339 -7.90 41.80 -20.41
CA ILE A 339 -7.84 40.51 -21.11
C ILE A 339 -7.37 39.41 -20.14
N LEU A 340 -6.36 39.67 -19.30
CA LEU A 340 -5.89 38.71 -18.31
C LEU A 340 -6.98 38.29 -17.32
N ILE A 341 -7.75 39.24 -16.78
CA ILE A 341 -8.87 38.93 -15.87
C ILE A 341 -9.94 38.10 -16.58
N GLU A 342 -10.29 38.45 -17.83
CA GLU A 342 -11.23 37.68 -18.63
C GLU A 342 -10.76 36.22 -18.82
N ARG A 343 -9.47 36.01 -19.15
CA ARG A 343 -8.88 34.66 -19.30
C ARG A 343 -8.79 33.91 -17.97
N SER A 344 -8.50 34.62 -16.88
CA SER A 344 -8.49 34.05 -15.53
C SER A 344 -9.86 33.51 -15.15
N ARG A 345 -10.92 34.30 -15.40
CA ARG A 345 -12.30 33.89 -15.18
C ARG A 345 -12.71 32.70 -16.05
N ASP A 346 -12.33 32.70 -17.33
CA ASP A 346 -12.62 31.59 -18.24
C ASP A 346 -11.97 30.27 -17.76
N LEU A 347 -10.75 30.35 -17.23
CA LEU A 347 -10.03 29.22 -16.64
C LEU A 347 -10.69 28.75 -15.34
N GLN A 348 -11.05 29.65 -14.44
CA GLN A 348 -11.77 29.31 -13.20
C GLN A 348 -13.07 28.57 -13.49
N LYS A 349 -13.87 29.03 -14.46
CA LYS A 349 -15.10 28.34 -14.91
C LYS A 349 -14.82 26.93 -15.43
N GLU A 350 -13.71 26.72 -16.13
CA GLU A 350 -13.31 25.38 -16.59
C GLU A 350 -12.93 24.46 -15.42
N ILE A 351 -12.12 24.96 -14.48
CA ILE A 351 -11.71 24.22 -13.29
C ILE A 351 -12.93 23.76 -12.49
N VAL A 352 -13.88 24.67 -12.26
CA VAL A 352 -15.12 24.35 -11.54
C VAL A 352 -15.96 23.36 -12.33
N ALA A 353 -16.14 23.55 -13.64
CA ALA A 353 -16.93 22.64 -14.47
C ALA A 353 -16.36 21.22 -14.51
N GLN A 354 -15.03 21.07 -14.52
CA GLN A 354 -14.35 19.77 -14.52
C GLN A 354 -14.29 19.14 -13.13
N GLY A 355 -14.14 19.95 -12.07
CA GLY A 355 -13.88 19.49 -10.71
C GLY A 355 -15.11 19.33 -9.81
N ARG A 356 -16.27 19.92 -10.16
CA ARG A 356 -17.45 19.90 -9.28
C ARG A 356 -18.20 18.56 -9.26
N GLY A 357 -18.05 17.73 -10.29
CA GLY A 357 -18.82 16.49 -10.43
C GLY A 357 -20.34 16.76 -10.37
N THR A 358 -21.04 16.15 -9.43
CA THR A 358 -22.47 16.40 -9.15
C THR A 358 -22.73 17.57 -8.20
N SER A 359 -21.68 18.18 -7.63
CA SER A 359 -21.81 19.32 -6.72
C SER A 359 -22.11 20.62 -7.48
N THR A 360 -22.70 21.58 -6.78
CA THR A 360 -22.89 22.95 -7.27
C THR A 360 -21.57 23.72 -7.32
N GLU A 361 -21.50 24.81 -8.08
CA GLU A 361 -20.31 25.68 -8.16
C GLU A 361 -19.93 26.26 -6.79
N LYS A 362 -20.94 26.64 -5.99
CA LYS A 362 -20.77 27.15 -4.63
C LYS A 362 -20.13 26.12 -3.69
N GLU A 363 -20.60 24.87 -3.76
CA GLU A 363 -20.04 23.78 -2.96
C GLU A 363 -18.59 23.45 -3.37
N PHE A 364 -18.26 23.58 -4.66
CA PHE A 364 -16.90 23.37 -5.12
C PHE A 364 -15.94 24.43 -4.56
N TYR A 365 -16.31 25.71 -4.62
CA TYR A 365 -15.51 26.78 -4.01
C TYR A 365 -15.40 26.61 -2.49
N LYS A 366 -16.49 26.21 -1.81
CA LYS A 366 -16.47 25.92 -0.37
C LYS A 366 -15.51 24.78 -0.03
N LYS A 367 -15.56 23.65 -0.76
CA LYS A 367 -14.65 22.52 -0.54
C LYS A 367 -13.19 22.89 -0.79
N ASN A 368 -12.94 23.87 -1.67
CA ASN A 368 -11.62 24.37 -2.00
C ASN A 368 -11.40 25.79 -1.44
N HIS A 369 -11.76 26.03 -0.17
CA HIS A 369 -11.76 27.36 0.46
C HIS A 369 -10.40 28.08 0.35
N ARG A 370 -9.27 27.46 0.71
CA ARG A 370 -7.93 28.10 0.61
C ARG A 370 -7.57 28.55 -0.81
N TRP A 371 -7.93 27.74 -1.81
CA TRP A 371 -7.72 28.11 -3.22
C TRP A 371 -8.60 29.30 -3.61
N THR A 372 -9.84 29.30 -3.13
CA THR A 372 -10.81 30.37 -3.37
C THR A 372 -10.40 31.68 -2.71
N GLU A 373 -9.90 31.64 -1.48
CA GLU A 373 -9.35 32.80 -0.77
C GLU A 373 -8.11 33.38 -1.48
N GLY A 374 -7.20 32.51 -1.94
CA GLY A 374 -6.05 32.94 -2.72
C GLY A 374 -6.44 33.64 -4.03
N LEU A 375 -7.49 33.14 -4.70
CA LEU A 375 -8.04 33.79 -5.91
C LEU A 375 -8.66 35.17 -5.60
N LEU A 376 -9.46 35.25 -4.54
CA LEU A 376 -10.11 36.49 -4.12
C LEU A 376 -9.09 37.56 -3.72
N SER A 377 -8.10 37.18 -2.91
CA SER A 377 -7.03 38.08 -2.46
C SER A 377 -6.23 38.62 -3.64
N ALA A 378 -5.81 37.74 -4.56
CA ALA A 378 -5.07 38.16 -5.75
C ALA A 378 -5.89 39.06 -6.67
N ALA A 379 -7.18 38.78 -6.87
CA ALA A 379 -8.06 39.63 -7.69
C ALA A 379 -8.27 41.02 -7.07
N LYS A 380 -8.41 41.10 -5.75
CA LYS A 380 -8.54 42.36 -5.02
C LYS A 380 -7.26 43.20 -5.13
N ALA A 381 -6.09 42.57 -5.00
CA ALA A 381 -4.80 43.23 -5.19
C ALA A 381 -4.66 43.83 -6.60
N VAL A 382 -5.11 43.10 -7.64
CA VAL A 382 -5.12 43.64 -9.02
C VAL A 382 -6.05 44.84 -9.16
N GLY A 383 -7.25 44.81 -8.56
CA GLY A 383 -8.18 45.94 -8.59
C GLY A 383 -7.63 47.19 -7.91
N TRP A 384 -6.98 47.02 -6.75
CA TRP A 384 -6.29 48.11 -6.06
C TRP A 384 -5.12 48.66 -6.88
N GLY A 385 -4.28 47.77 -7.45
CA GLY A 385 -3.18 48.16 -8.33
C GLY A 385 -3.65 48.96 -9.55
N ALA A 386 -4.80 48.62 -10.14
CA ALA A 386 -5.38 49.37 -11.25
C ALA A 386 -5.77 50.80 -10.88
N THR A 387 -6.33 50.97 -9.68
CA THR A 387 -6.68 52.29 -9.14
C THR A 387 -5.42 53.11 -8.84
N ALA A 388 -4.44 52.50 -8.17
CA ALA A 388 -3.17 53.14 -7.84
C ALA A 388 -2.38 53.59 -9.07
N LEU A 389 -2.33 52.76 -10.13
CA LEU A 389 -1.68 53.12 -11.38
C LEU A 389 -2.36 54.32 -12.07
N MET A 390 -3.69 54.35 -12.08
CA MET A 390 -4.46 55.47 -12.65
C MET A 390 -4.25 56.76 -11.86
N GLU A 391 -4.25 56.70 -10.53
CA GLU A 391 -3.97 57.87 -9.68
C GLU A 391 -2.52 58.38 -9.86
N ALA A 392 -1.54 57.48 -9.93
CA ALA A 392 -0.15 57.86 -10.19
C ALA A 392 0.00 58.53 -11.57
N ALA A 393 -0.67 58.01 -12.61
CA ALA A 393 -0.69 58.62 -13.92
C ALA A 393 -1.35 60.01 -13.91
N ASP A 394 -2.47 60.20 -13.21
CA ASP A 394 -3.14 61.51 -13.06
C ASP A 394 -2.22 62.54 -12.40
N LYS A 395 -1.54 62.17 -11.31
CA LYS A 395 -0.61 63.06 -10.61
C LYS A 395 0.57 63.46 -11.51
N VAL A 396 1.17 62.50 -12.22
CA VAL A 396 2.30 62.75 -13.13
C VAL A 396 1.89 63.72 -14.25
N VAL A 397 0.71 63.52 -14.84
CA VAL A 397 0.19 64.39 -15.92
C VAL A 397 -0.10 65.80 -15.43
N ARG A 398 -0.51 65.97 -14.17
CA ARG A 398 -0.71 67.30 -13.55
C ARG A 398 0.58 67.98 -13.08
N GLY A 399 1.72 67.29 -13.16
CA GLY A 399 3.00 67.77 -12.63
C GLY A 399 3.11 67.75 -11.10
N GLU A 400 2.15 67.13 -10.41
CA GLU A 400 2.13 66.98 -8.94
C GLU A 400 2.72 65.63 -8.48
N GLY A 401 2.91 64.69 -9.41
CA GLY A 401 3.37 63.33 -9.17
C GLY A 401 4.82 63.09 -9.59
N LYS A 402 5.39 62.00 -9.08
CA LYS A 402 6.74 61.54 -9.42
C LYS A 402 6.69 60.43 -10.47
N PHE A 403 7.58 60.46 -11.47
CA PHE A 403 7.68 59.38 -12.45
C PHE A 403 8.04 58.04 -11.80
N GLU A 404 8.79 58.06 -10.70
CA GLU A 404 9.12 56.88 -9.91
C GLU A 404 7.90 56.25 -9.23
N GLU A 405 6.92 57.04 -8.78
CA GLU A 405 5.65 56.54 -8.22
C GLU A 405 4.90 55.74 -9.28
N LEU A 406 4.82 56.28 -10.51
CA LEU A 406 4.21 55.61 -11.66
C LEU A 406 4.93 54.29 -12.01
N ILE A 407 6.26 54.27 -11.98
CA ILE A 407 7.07 53.07 -12.22
C ILE A 407 6.78 52.00 -11.15
N VAL A 408 6.71 52.39 -9.88
CA VAL A 408 6.42 51.46 -8.78
C VAL A 408 5.00 50.89 -8.93
N CYS A 409 3.98 51.74 -9.10
CA CYS A 409 2.60 51.27 -9.30
C CYS A 409 2.47 50.32 -10.51
N SER A 410 3.21 50.58 -11.59
CA SER A 410 3.24 49.71 -12.78
C SER A 410 3.85 48.33 -12.49
N ASN A 411 4.90 48.26 -11.66
CA ASN A 411 5.49 46.98 -11.28
C ASN A 411 4.62 46.21 -10.27
N GLU A 412 4.00 46.92 -9.32
CA GLU A 412 3.11 46.32 -8.30
C GLU A 412 1.85 45.70 -8.93
N ILE A 413 1.23 46.37 -9.91
CA ILE A 413 0.08 45.80 -10.61
C ILE A 413 0.50 44.58 -11.45
N ALA A 414 1.67 44.60 -12.09
CA ALA A 414 2.20 43.44 -12.81
C ALA A 414 2.46 42.25 -11.86
N ALA A 415 3.06 42.50 -10.69
CA ALA A 415 3.25 41.48 -9.66
C ALA A 415 1.92 40.90 -9.17
N SER A 416 0.92 41.76 -8.92
CA SER A 416 -0.43 41.35 -8.52
C SER A 416 -1.10 40.47 -9.58
N THR A 417 -0.94 40.80 -10.87
CA THR A 417 -1.48 39.96 -11.96
C THR A 417 -0.75 38.63 -12.09
N ALA A 418 0.56 38.58 -11.82
CA ALA A 418 1.32 37.33 -11.78
C ALA A 418 0.86 36.44 -10.62
N GLN A 419 0.60 37.01 -9.44
CA GLN A 419 0.01 36.30 -8.31
C GLN A 419 -1.35 35.70 -8.67
N LEU A 420 -2.23 36.44 -9.37
CA LEU A 420 -3.52 35.93 -9.82
C LEU A 420 -3.38 34.75 -10.80
N VAL A 421 -2.39 34.79 -11.70
CA VAL A 421 -2.09 33.68 -12.62
C VAL A 421 -1.61 32.45 -11.85
N VAL A 422 -0.75 32.63 -10.85
CA VAL A 422 -0.27 31.55 -9.98
C VAL A 422 -1.44 30.94 -9.20
N ALA A 423 -2.27 31.77 -8.56
CA ALA A 423 -3.47 31.33 -7.84
C ALA A 423 -4.44 30.54 -8.74
N SER A 424 -4.65 31.01 -9.98
CA SER A 424 -5.51 30.34 -10.98
C SER A 424 -4.94 29.02 -11.49
N LYS A 425 -3.62 28.85 -11.47
CA LYS A 425 -2.94 27.63 -11.95
C LYS A 425 -3.01 26.45 -10.98
N VAL A 426 -3.17 26.68 -9.67
CA VAL A 426 -3.10 25.64 -8.62
C VAL A 426 -4.02 24.44 -8.88
N LYS A 427 -5.22 24.70 -9.42
CA LYS A 427 -6.24 23.67 -9.71
C LYS A 427 -6.48 23.44 -11.20
N ALA A 428 -5.69 24.06 -12.08
CA ALA A 428 -5.81 23.93 -13.53
C ALA A 428 -5.18 22.63 -14.05
N ASP A 429 -5.79 22.01 -15.06
CA ASP A 429 -5.14 20.95 -15.83
C ASP A 429 -3.94 21.53 -16.60
N ARG A 430 -2.78 20.85 -16.52
CA ARG A 430 -1.56 21.21 -17.25
C ARG A 430 -1.73 21.24 -18.77
N ARG A 431 -2.74 20.56 -19.32
CA ARG A 431 -3.06 20.52 -20.76
C ARG A 431 -4.20 21.46 -21.16
N SER A 432 -4.69 22.30 -20.24
CA SER A 432 -5.76 23.26 -20.53
C SER A 432 -5.31 24.31 -21.55
N LYS A 433 -6.10 24.49 -22.62
CA LYS A 433 -5.91 25.58 -23.59
C LYS A 433 -6.14 26.95 -22.93
N LYS A 434 -7.05 27.03 -21.95
CA LYS A 434 -7.34 28.28 -21.23
C LYS A 434 -6.18 28.69 -20.32
N LEU A 435 -5.47 27.73 -19.73
CA LEU A 435 -4.24 28.00 -18.99
C LEU A 435 -3.13 28.57 -19.90
N THR A 436 -3.00 28.05 -21.12
CA THR A 436 -2.07 28.59 -22.12
C THR A 436 -2.46 30.03 -22.48
N SER A 437 -3.73 30.29 -22.78
CA SER A 437 -4.22 31.65 -23.10
C SER A 437 -4.04 32.63 -21.92
N LEU A 438 -4.23 32.18 -20.68
CA LEU A 438 -3.96 33.02 -19.49
C LEU A 438 -2.47 33.34 -19.37
N SER A 439 -1.60 32.37 -19.66
CA SER A 439 -0.15 32.56 -19.63
C SER A 439 0.32 33.54 -20.71
N GLU A 440 -0.29 33.51 -21.90
CA GLU A 440 -0.05 34.50 -22.96
C GLU A 440 -0.51 35.90 -22.55
N ALA A 441 -1.69 36.02 -21.94
CA ALA A 441 -2.18 37.30 -21.43
C ALA A 441 -1.24 37.89 -20.35
N SER A 442 -0.68 37.05 -19.47
CA SER A 442 0.32 37.45 -18.46
C SER A 442 1.61 38.00 -19.08
N LYS A 443 2.09 37.40 -20.17
CA LYS A 443 3.21 37.95 -20.94
C LYS A 443 2.88 39.32 -21.51
N GLY A 444 1.68 39.48 -22.08
CA GLY A 444 1.20 40.77 -22.58
C GLY A 444 1.16 41.86 -21.51
N VAL A 445 0.76 41.54 -20.27
CA VAL A 445 0.82 42.50 -19.15
C VAL A 445 2.27 42.89 -18.82
N THR A 446 3.19 41.93 -18.79
CA THR A 446 4.61 42.18 -18.53
C THR A 446 5.23 43.09 -19.59
N GLU A 447 4.94 42.84 -20.87
CA GLU A 447 5.42 43.66 -21.99
C GLU A 447 4.90 45.10 -21.92
N ASN A 448 3.60 45.29 -21.66
CA ASN A 448 3.02 46.63 -21.54
C ASN A 448 3.46 47.35 -20.27
N THR A 449 3.75 46.63 -19.18
CA THR A 449 4.39 47.20 -17.98
C THR A 449 5.77 47.76 -18.32
N GLY A 450 6.56 47.02 -19.09
CA GLY A 450 7.85 47.49 -19.60
C GLY A 450 7.73 48.77 -20.42
N LYS A 451 6.68 48.90 -21.26
CA LYS A 451 6.40 50.12 -22.02
C LYS A 451 6.09 51.31 -21.13
N VAL A 452 5.25 51.15 -20.10
CA VAL A 452 4.94 52.23 -19.14
C VAL A 452 6.20 52.68 -18.41
N VAL A 453 7.02 51.74 -17.93
CA VAL A 453 8.29 52.06 -17.26
C VAL A 453 9.26 52.77 -18.22
N GLY A 454 9.31 52.34 -19.48
CA GLY A 454 10.09 53.01 -20.53
C GLY A 454 9.63 54.46 -20.75
N SER A 455 8.34 54.66 -21.02
CA SER A 455 7.75 55.99 -21.21
C SER A 455 7.93 56.90 -19.99
N ALA A 456 7.81 56.38 -18.77
CA ALA A 456 8.03 57.14 -17.55
C ALA A 456 9.50 57.57 -17.37
N ARG A 457 10.47 56.69 -17.69
CA ARG A 457 11.90 57.01 -17.63
C ARG A 457 12.30 58.02 -18.69
N GLU A 458 11.85 57.81 -19.93
CA GLU A 458 12.07 58.75 -21.03
C GLU A 458 11.47 60.12 -20.71
N GLY A 459 10.25 60.14 -20.15
CA GLY A 459 9.60 61.36 -19.67
C GLY A 459 10.41 62.10 -18.60
N SER A 460 10.89 61.37 -17.58
CA SER A 460 11.74 61.92 -16.52
C SER A 460 13.02 62.52 -17.09
N GLN A 461 13.72 61.79 -17.97
CA GLN A 461 14.98 62.23 -18.56
C GLN A 461 14.80 63.49 -19.42
N ILE A 462 13.75 63.54 -20.25
CA ILE A 462 13.48 64.71 -21.12
C ILE A 462 13.17 65.96 -20.28
N ILE A 463 12.48 65.81 -19.15
CA ILE A 463 12.14 66.91 -18.25
C ILE A 463 13.39 67.36 -17.45
N GLU A 464 14.20 66.42 -16.96
CA GLU A 464 15.46 66.72 -16.26
C GLU A 464 16.51 67.37 -17.16
N GLU A 465 16.67 66.90 -18.40
CA GLU A 465 17.61 67.48 -19.39
C GLU A 465 17.26 68.93 -19.72
N ARG A 466 15.97 69.30 -19.67
CA ARG A 466 15.53 70.70 -19.82
C ARG A 466 15.87 71.58 -18.62
N GLY A 467 16.07 70.98 -17.45
CA GLY A 467 16.43 71.65 -16.19
C GLY A 467 17.94 71.84 -16.00
N LEU A 468 18.79 71.22 -16.82
CA LEU A 468 20.24 71.38 -16.74
C LEU A 468 20.65 72.78 -17.25
N MET A 469 21.07 73.62 -16.31
CA MET A 469 21.48 75.01 -16.51
C MET A 469 22.49 75.18 -17.66
N ASP A 470 22.31 76.23 -18.46
CA ASP A 470 23.28 76.69 -19.44
C ASP A 470 24.55 77.21 -18.74
N PHE A 471 25.56 76.34 -18.59
CA PHE A 471 26.83 76.64 -17.94
C PHE A 471 27.71 77.63 -18.72
N SER A 472 27.34 77.97 -19.96
CA SER A 472 28.18 78.77 -20.86
C SER A 472 28.31 80.25 -20.45
N LYS A 473 27.51 80.73 -19.49
CA LYS A 473 27.49 82.15 -19.05
C LYS A 473 28.05 82.42 -17.65
N LEU A 474 28.64 81.42 -16.98
CA LEU A 474 29.13 81.56 -15.59
C LEU A 474 30.60 82.00 -15.52
N SER A 475 30.92 82.94 -14.61
CA SER A 475 32.30 83.30 -14.27
C SER A 475 32.99 82.19 -13.47
N LEU A 476 34.33 82.07 -13.57
CA LEU A 476 35.14 81.05 -12.87
C LEU A 476 34.78 80.89 -11.38
N MET A 477 34.57 82.00 -10.68
CA MET A 477 34.23 81.98 -9.25
C MET A 477 32.78 81.53 -8.99
N GLN A 478 31.85 81.82 -9.90
CA GLN A 478 30.47 81.32 -9.83
C GLN A 478 30.43 79.83 -10.13
N THR A 479 31.22 79.36 -11.11
CA THR A 479 31.37 77.93 -11.41
C THR A 479 31.88 77.16 -10.20
N LYS A 480 32.93 77.64 -9.53
CA LYS A 480 33.47 76.98 -8.33
C LYS A 480 32.52 77.00 -7.14
N LYS A 481 31.73 78.07 -6.98
CA LYS A 481 30.67 78.13 -5.96
C LYS A 481 29.55 77.12 -6.26
N ASN A 482 29.11 77.05 -7.51
CA ASN A 482 28.07 76.12 -7.94
C ASN A 482 28.56 74.66 -7.86
N GLU A 483 29.83 74.39 -8.18
CA GLU A 483 30.45 73.08 -8.00
C GLU A 483 30.42 72.65 -6.53
N MET A 484 30.87 73.52 -5.62
CA MET A 484 30.86 73.23 -4.19
C MET A 484 29.44 73.02 -3.65
N GLN A 485 28.47 73.85 -4.09
CA GLN A 485 27.06 73.67 -3.72
C GLN A 485 26.48 72.36 -4.27
N SER A 486 26.86 71.98 -5.50
CA SER A 486 26.47 70.70 -6.10
C SER A 486 27.07 69.51 -5.33
N GLN A 487 28.34 69.59 -4.92
CA GLN A 487 28.98 68.56 -4.08
C GLN A 487 28.28 68.40 -2.72
N VAL A 488 27.90 69.50 -2.07
CA VAL A 488 27.08 69.43 -0.84
C VAL A 488 25.74 68.75 -1.12
N ARG A 489 25.08 69.10 -2.23
CA ARG A 489 23.80 68.49 -2.60
C ARG A 489 23.93 66.99 -2.90
N VAL A 490 25.04 66.56 -3.52
CA VAL A 490 25.34 65.13 -3.74
C VAL A 490 25.42 64.40 -2.40
N LEU A 491 26.17 64.92 -1.42
CA LEU A 491 26.29 64.30 -0.10
C LEU A 491 24.95 64.25 0.65
N GLU A 492 24.11 65.29 0.53
CA GLU A 492 22.75 65.29 1.08
C GLU A 492 21.89 64.19 0.46
N LEU A 493 21.91 64.07 -0.88
CA LEU A 493 21.14 63.05 -1.61
C LEU A 493 21.63 61.63 -1.32
N GLU A 494 22.94 61.41 -1.16
CA GLU A 494 23.49 60.11 -0.74
C GLU A 494 22.97 59.70 0.63
N LYS A 495 22.92 60.64 1.59
CA LYS A 495 22.37 60.40 2.92
C LYS A 495 20.85 60.14 2.89
N GLU A 496 20.10 60.92 2.10
CA GLU A 496 18.66 60.71 1.91
C GLU A 496 18.39 59.34 1.27
N LEU A 497 19.18 58.94 0.26
CA LEU A 497 19.08 57.63 -0.40
C LEU A 497 19.34 56.48 0.58
N GLU A 498 20.37 56.58 1.42
CA GLU A 498 20.67 55.56 2.43
C GLU A 498 19.52 55.43 3.45
N THR A 499 18.96 56.57 3.86
CA THR A 499 17.82 56.63 4.78
C THR A 499 16.56 55.99 4.18
N GLU A 500 16.23 56.29 2.92
CA GLU A 500 15.08 55.70 2.24
C GLU A 500 15.28 54.21 1.94
N ARG A 501 16.51 53.77 1.62
CA ARG A 501 16.82 52.34 1.49
C ARG A 501 16.60 51.58 2.79
N TYR A 502 16.99 52.17 3.91
CA TYR A 502 16.74 51.60 5.23
C TYR A 502 15.24 51.48 5.52
N LYS A 503 14.48 52.57 5.33
CA LYS A 503 13.01 52.57 5.49
C LYS A 503 12.33 51.54 4.59
N LEU A 504 12.70 51.47 3.31
CA LEU A 504 12.16 50.48 2.38
C LEU A 504 12.46 49.05 2.83
N GLY A 505 13.66 48.80 3.36
CA GLY A 505 14.02 47.52 3.97
C GLY A 505 13.10 47.14 5.14
N GLU A 506 12.85 48.08 6.05
CA GLU A 506 11.95 47.88 7.19
C GLU A 506 10.49 47.67 6.75
N ILE A 507 10.01 48.44 5.76
CA ILE A 507 8.66 48.26 5.19
C ILE A 507 8.54 46.88 4.53
N ARG A 508 9.56 46.42 3.81
CA ARG A 508 9.56 45.08 3.22
C ARG A 508 9.56 43.99 4.29
N LYS A 509 10.34 44.12 5.36
CA LYS A 509 10.29 43.20 6.51
C LYS A 509 8.88 43.14 7.10
N LYS A 510 8.27 44.30 7.36
CA LYS A 510 6.87 44.40 7.82
C LYS A 510 5.89 43.77 6.83
N HIS A 511 6.08 43.99 5.54
CA HIS A 511 5.24 43.38 4.51
C HIS A 511 5.37 41.85 4.50
N TYR A 512 6.57 41.30 4.66
CA TYR A 512 6.75 39.85 4.79
C TYR A 512 6.22 39.30 6.11
N GLN A 513 6.31 40.05 7.21
CA GLN A 513 5.69 39.67 8.49
C GLN A 513 4.16 39.70 8.39
N LEU A 514 3.57 40.68 7.72
CA LEU A 514 2.13 40.78 7.53
C LEU A 514 1.60 39.79 6.49
N ALA A 515 2.35 39.56 5.41
CA ALA A 515 2.05 38.51 4.43
C ALA A 515 2.16 37.14 5.10
N GLY A 516 3.23 36.93 5.89
CA GLY A 516 3.40 35.79 6.77
C GLY A 516 2.23 35.64 7.72
N ALA A 517 1.84 36.66 8.48
CA ALA A 517 0.69 36.64 9.39
C ALA A 517 -0.65 36.39 8.67
N SER A 518 -0.85 36.90 7.44
CA SER A 518 -2.01 36.58 6.61
C SER A 518 -2.02 35.14 6.07
N GLU A 519 -0.84 34.52 5.99
CA GLU A 519 -0.64 33.09 5.74
C GLU A 519 -0.43 32.29 7.05
N GLY A 520 -0.56 32.92 8.24
CA GLY A 520 -0.49 32.33 9.58
C GLY A 520 0.88 32.26 10.30
N TRP A 521 1.85 33.12 10.00
CA TRP A 521 3.26 32.95 10.42
C TRP A 521 3.73 33.78 11.62
N ASP A 522 3.07 34.87 12.01
CA ASP A 522 3.59 35.78 13.04
C ASP A 522 2.52 36.25 14.04
N GLU A 523 2.21 35.42 15.03
CA GLU A 523 1.86 35.90 16.37
C GLU A 523 2.70 35.14 17.40
N GLU A 524 3.91 35.64 17.69
CA GLU A 524 4.47 35.75 19.05
C GLU A 524 5.94 36.18 18.98
N GLU A 525 6.18 37.48 18.99
CA GLU A 525 7.38 38.05 19.63
C GLU A 525 7.13 39.52 19.95
N THR A 526 6.46 39.80 21.08
CA THR A 526 6.68 41.01 21.91
C THR A 526 5.81 40.98 23.16
N LYS A 527 6.24 40.20 24.17
CA LYS A 527 6.11 40.62 25.58
C LYS A 527 7.42 40.35 26.30
N LYS A 528 8.30 41.35 26.24
CA LYS A 528 9.23 41.70 27.32
C LYS A 528 9.09 43.18 27.59
#